data_AF-A0A6C0L7F3-F1
#
_entry.id   AF-A0A6C0L7F3-F1
#
_cell.length_a   1.000
_cell.length_b   1.000
_cell.length_c   1.000
_cell.angle_alpha   90.00
_cell.angle_beta   90.00
_cell.angle_gamma   90.00
#
_symmetry.space_group_name_H-M   'P 1'
#
loop_
_entity.id
_entity.type
_entity.pdbx_description
1 polymer ?
#
loop_
_entity_poly.entity_id
_entity_poly.type
_entity_poly.pdbx_seq_one_letter_code
_entity_poly.pdbx_strand_id
1 'polypeptide(L)'
;MPRKYDDFIWTLLSDDEDDDPHPNEEPFHYGERYLYDYQWYHQKFPEEWALCHKEGTGPGQCNNCADYGSINGVFIGYCANCADYVYKGARGRGFIDVGLENSDTSVLDYPSAFETYLKDVDIDAIEPIESDIQTPSDDIVDNYIYGDYPEDGDYPEDNTDTSVLNCHFEGGYNDF
;
A
#
# COMPACT_ATOMS: atom_id res chain seq x y z
N MET A 1 -46.25 -41.90 -31.14
CA MET A 1 -45.00 -42.34 -30.49
C MET A 1 -44.12 -41.11 -30.31
N PRO A 2 -44.09 -40.48 -29.12
CA PRO A 2 -43.31 -39.28 -28.88
C PRO A 2 -41.86 -39.63 -28.51
N ARG A 3 -40.91 -38.87 -29.07
CA ARG A 3 -39.48 -38.93 -28.75
C ARG A 3 -39.26 -38.28 -27.39
N LYS A 4 -38.57 -38.97 -26.49
CA LYS A 4 -38.07 -38.45 -25.22
C LYS A 4 -36.78 -37.67 -25.49
N TYR A 5 -36.91 -36.35 -25.45
CA TYR A 5 -35.89 -35.36 -25.09
C TYR A 5 -36.40 -34.86 -23.71
N ASP A 6 -35.63 -34.70 -22.63
CA ASP A 6 -34.29 -34.17 -22.48
C ASP A 6 -33.64 -34.74 -21.20
N ASP A 7 -32.49 -35.40 -21.33
CA ASP A 7 -31.48 -35.46 -20.27
C ASP A 7 -30.36 -34.50 -20.70
N PHE A 8 -30.60 -33.20 -20.55
CA PHE A 8 -29.60 -32.17 -20.80
C PHE A 8 -29.09 -31.65 -19.45
N ILE A 9 -28.01 -32.30 -19.01
CA ILE A 9 -26.84 -31.75 -18.31
C ILE A 9 -27.13 -30.53 -17.40
N TRP A 10 -27.30 -30.80 -16.10
CA TRP A 10 -27.10 -29.83 -15.02
C TRP A 10 -25.73 -30.05 -14.35
N THR A 11 -24.69 -30.26 -15.15
CA THR A 11 -23.31 -30.36 -14.67
C THR A 11 -22.47 -29.38 -15.46
N LEU A 12 -22.21 -28.19 -14.90
CA LEU A 12 -21.13 -27.22 -15.22
C LEU A 12 -21.58 -25.77 -14.99
N LEU A 13 -21.95 -25.43 -13.75
CA LEU A 13 -21.81 -24.06 -13.22
C LEU A 13 -21.46 -24.19 -11.73
N SER A 14 -20.34 -24.84 -11.46
CA SER A 14 -19.55 -24.46 -10.28
C SER A 14 -18.76 -23.24 -10.73
N ASP A 15 -19.41 -22.07 -10.69
CA ASP A 15 -18.79 -20.74 -10.76
C ASP A 15 -18.03 -20.47 -9.43
N ASP A 16 -17.25 -21.45 -8.97
CA ASP A 16 -16.34 -21.38 -7.81
C ASP A 16 -14.92 -21.03 -8.30
N GLU A 17 -14.82 -20.17 -9.34
CA GLU A 17 -13.58 -19.48 -9.68
C GLU A 17 -13.57 -18.12 -8.95
N ASP A 18 -13.66 -18.17 -7.62
CA ASP A 18 -12.99 -17.20 -6.73
C ASP A 18 -11.46 -17.48 -6.76
N ASP A 19 -10.91 -17.76 -7.95
CA ASP A 19 -9.47 -17.71 -8.19
C ASP A 19 -9.16 -16.21 -8.27
N ASP A 20 -8.99 -15.58 -7.11
CA ASP A 20 -8.51 -14.20 -6.99
C ASP A 20 -7.24 -14.08 -7.85
N PRO A 21 -7.33 -13.50 -9.06
CA PRO A 21 -6.27 -13.50 -10.02
C PRO A 21 -5.40 -12.30 -9.69
N HIS A 22 -4.77 -12.33 -8.52
CA HIS A 22 -3.50 -11.65 -8.38
C HIS A 22 -2.47 -12.67 -8.87
N PRO A 23 -2.11 -12.68 -10.18
CA PRO A 23 -0.91 -13.37 -10.60
C PRO A 23 0.20 -12.92 -9.66
N ASN A 24 1.10 -13.83 -9.28
CA ASN A 24 2.30 -13.48 -8.54
C ASN A 24 3.09 -12.45 -9.38
N GLU A 25 2.74 -11.17 -9.26
CA GLU A 25 3.41 -10.08 -9.95
C GLU A 25 4.80 -10.00 -9.33
N GLU A 26 5.81 -10.36 -10.12
CA GLU A 26 7.19 -10.20 -9.69
C GLU A 26 7.45 -8.71 -9.38
N PRO A 27 8.18 -8.38 -8.31
CA PRO A 27 8.52 -7.00 -7.99
C PRO A 27 9.16 -6.27 -9.18
N PHE A 28 8.71 -5.04 -9.45
CA PHE A 28 9.29 -4.20 -10.49
C PHE A 28 10.43 -3.36 -9.92
N HIS A 29 11.67 -3.56 -10.39
CA HIS A 29 12.84 -2.85 -9.88
C HIS A 29 13.13 -1.56 -10.65
N TYR A 30 13.43 -0.49 -9.92
CA TYR A 30 13.84 0.80 -10.47
C TYR A 30 14.85 1.49 -9.55
N GLY A 31 16.09 1.67 -10.03
CA GLY A 31 17.16 2.28 -9.23
C GLY A 31 17.42 1.52 -7.93
N GLU A 32 17.37 2.23 -6.80
CA GLU A 32 17.58 1.68 -5.46
C GLU A 32 16.27 1.28 -4.75
N ARG A 33 15.19 1.07 -5.52
CA ARG A 33 13.88 0.65 -5.02
C ARG A 33 13.21 -0.39 -5.91
N TYR A 34 12.15 -1.00 -5.40
CA TYR A 34 11.25 -1.84 -6.18
C TYR A 34 9.79 -1.58 -5.79
N LEU A 35 8.88 -1.81 -6.74
CA LEU A 35 7.44 -1.68 -6.58
C LEU A 35 6.82 -3.08 -6.49
N TYR A 36 6.02 -3.31 -5.45
CA TYR A 36 5.20 -4.50 -5.30
C TYR A 36 3.89 -4.14 -4.61
N ASP A 37 2.76 -4.65 -5.10
CA ASP A 37 1.42 -4.35 -4.55
C ASP A 37 1.18 -2.83 -4.34
N TYR A 38 1.48 -2.05 -5.38
CA TYR A 38 1.37 -0.59 -5.40
C TYR A 38 2.21 0.16 -4.35
N GLN A 39 3.13 -0.53 -3.67
CA GLN A 39 4.00 0.04 -2.65
C GLN A 39 5.46 0.01 -3.10
N TRP A 40 6.16 1.13 -2.92
CA TRP A 40 7.61 1.20 -3.12
C TRP A 40 8.35 0.73 -1.88
N TYR A 41 9.36 -0.10 -2.08
CA TYR A 41 10.26 -0.64 -1.08
C TYR A 41 11.69 -0.29 -1.43
N HIS A 42 12.52 -0.05 -0.42
CA HIS A 42 13.95 0.13 -0.65
C HIS A 42 14.56 -1.20 -1.13
N GLN A 43 15.52 -1.18 -2.06
CA GLN A 43 16.10 -2.41 -2.66
C GLN A 43 16.73 -3.35 -1.63
N LYS A 44 17.16 -2.81 -0.49
CA LYS A 44 17.71 -3.60 0.61
C LYS A 44 16.66 -4.23 1.52
N PHE A 45 15.40 -3.83 1.43
CA PHE A 45 14.32 -4.48 2.17
C PHE A 45 14.04 -5.86 1.57
N PRO A 46 14.05 -6.95 2.37
CA PRO A 46 13.89 -8.31 1.84
C PRO A 46 12.57 -8.51 1.10
N GLU A 47 12.64 -8.89 -0.18
CA GLU A 47 11.46 -9.11 -1.04
C GLU A 47 10.52 -10.15 -0.45
N GLU A 48 11.05 -11.22 0.12
CA GLU A 48 10.22 -12.25 0.75
C GLU A 48 9.37 -11.69 1.90
N TRP A 49 9.78 -10.58 2.54
CA TRP A 49 8.96 -9.93 3.56
C TRP A 49 7.89 -9.03 2.97
N ALA A 50 8.15 -8.38 1.83
CA ALA A 50 7.18 -7.58 1.08
C ALA A 50 6.05 -8.46 0.52
N LEU A 51 6.38 -9.66 0.04
CA LEU A 51 5.42 -10.65 -0.49
C LEU A 51 4.55 -11.32 0.59
N CYS A 52 4.93 -11.22 1.88
CA CYS A 52 4.19 -11.85 2.97
C CYS A 52 4.13 -10.97 4.25
N HIS A 53 3.40 -9.86 4.14
CA HIS A 53 2.93 -9.15 5.33
C HIS A 53 1.98 -10.04 6.13
N LYS A 54 2.01 -9.89 7.46
CA LYS A 54 0.98 -10.46 8.32
C LYS A 54 -0.21 -9.50 8.27
N GLU A 55 -1.42 -10.02 8.48
CA GLU A 55 -2.61 -9.19 8.53
C GLU A 55 -2.44 -8.04 9.54
N GLY A 56 -2.76 -6.82 9.10
CA GLY A 56 -2.62 -5.60 9.89
C GLY A 56 -1.18 -5.07 10.02
N THR A 57 -0.24 -5.54 9.19
CA THR A 57 1.14 -5.03 9.15
C THR A 57 1.53 -4.52 7.77
N GLY A 58 2.64 -3.79 7.71
CA GLY A 58 3.15 -3.22 6.46
C GLY A 58 2.45 -1.91 6.10
N PRO A 59 2.97 -1.22 5.08
CA PRO A 59 2.56 0.16 4.77
C PRO A 59 1.13 0.25 4.20
N GLY A 60 0.60 -0.81 3.58
CA GLY A 60 -0.77 -0.84 3.08
C GLY A 60 -1.85 -1.09 4.15
N GLN A 61 -1.49 -1.59 5.33
CA GLN A 61 -2.46 -2.00 6.37
C GLN A 61 -2.21 -1.41 7.76
N CYS A 62 -1.04 -0.78 7.98
CA CYS A 62 -0.68 -0.19 9.27
C CYS A 62 -0.16 1.23 9.08
N ASN A 63 -0.91 2.23 9.60
CA ASN A 63 -0.54 3.65 9.51
C ASN A 63 0.85 3.91 10.08
N ASN A 64 1.20 3.35 11.24
CA ASN A 64 2.54 3.52 11.81
C ASN A 64 3.65 2.92 10.92
N CYS A 65 3.36 1.84 10.18
CA CYS A 65 4.32 1.32 9.20
C CYS A 65 4.42 2.24 7.98
N ALA A 66 3.29 2.78 7.51
CA ALA A 66 3.28 3.76 6.43
C ALA A 66 4.08 5.02 6.81
N ASP A 67 3.89 5.52 8.03
CA ASP A 67 4.46 6.78 8.51
C ASP A 67 5.91 6.62 8.97
N TYR A 68 6.18 5.75 9.94
CA TYR A 68 7.51 5.62 10.57
C TYR A 68 8.41 4.61 9.83
N GLY A 69 7.78 3.65 9.14
CA GLY A 69 8.47 2.62 8.38
C GLY A 69 8.84 3.03 6.96
N SER A 70 8.48 4.24 6.54
CA SER A 70 8.74 4.74 5.19
C SER A 70 9.48 6.07 5.21
N ILE A 71 10.22 6.33 4.14
CA ILE A 71 10.97 7.57 3.95
C ILE A 71 10.72 8.05 2.53
N ASN A 72 10.15 9.25 2.42
CA ASN A 72 9.70 9.83 1.16
C ASN A 72 8.83 8.86 0.32
N GLY A 73 7.99 8.09 1.02
CA GLY A 73 7.08 7.07 0.49
C GLY A 73 7.71 5.72 0.15
N VAL A 74 9.02 5.55 0.32
CA VAL A 74 9.73 4.27 0.16
C VAL A 74 9.75 3.53 1.49
N PHE A 75 9.17 2.34 1.53
CA PHE A 75 9.13 1.49 2.72
C PHE A 75 10.51 0.89 2.99
N ILE A 76 11.02 1.11 4.20
CA ILE A 76 12.33 0.63 4.66
C ILE A 76 12.22 -0.38 5.80
N GLY A 77 11.08 -0.48 6.49
CA GLY A 77 10.86 -1.51 7.50
C GLY A 77 9.66 -1.26 8.40
N TYR A 78 9.38 -2.17 9.33
CA TYR A 78 8.17 -2.13 10.14
C TYR A 78 8.25 -1.11 11.27
N CYS A 79 7.11 -0.57 11.70
CA CYS A 79 7.06 0.22 12.93
C CYS A 79 7.39 -0.65 14.17
N ALA A 80 7.79 -0.01 15.27
CA ALA A 80 8.18 -0.69 16.50
C ALA A 80 7.10 -1.68 17.02
N ASN A 81 5.83 -1.29 16.95
CA ASN A 81 4.72 -2.15 17.41
C ASN A 81 4.61 -3.43 16.58
N CYS A 82 4.69 -3.34 15.24
CA CYS A 82 4.61 -4.52 14.38
C CYS A 82 5.87 -5.38 14.54
N ALA A 83 7.05 -4.76 14.59
CA ALA A 83 8.32 -5.47 14.76
C ALA A 83 8.34 -6.27 16.08
N ASP A 84 7.95 -5.65 17.19
CA ASP A 84 7.89 -6.30 18.51
C ASP A 84 6.70 -7.25 18.61
N TYR A 85 5.46 -6.75 18.55
CA TYR A 85 4.30 -7.56 18.92
C TYR A 85 3.95 -8.62 17.88
N VAL A 86 4.16 -8.36 16.59
CA VAL A 86 3.70 -9.25 15.51
C VAL A 86 4.84 -10.12 14.97
N TYR A 87 6.05 -9.56 14.83
CA TYR A 87 7.23 -10.28 14.31
C TYR A 87 8.22 -10.73 15.38
N LYS A 88 8.08 -10.32 16.64
CA LYS A 88 8.95 -10.73 17.76
C LYS A 88 10.43 -10.47 17.47
N GLY A 89 10.73 -9.33 16.86
CA GLY A 89 12.10 -8.93 16.50
C GLY A 89 12.68 -9.59 15.26
N ALA A 90 11.96 -10.54 14.62
CA ALA A 90 12.48 -11.27 13.46
C ALA A 90 12.73 -10.39 12.22
N ARG A 91 12.12 -9.19 12.17
CA ARG A 91 12.25 -8.20 11.08
C ARG A 91 12.90 -6.89 11.53
N GLY A 92 13.69 -6.93 12.61
CA GLY A 92 14.37 -5.78 13.20
C GLY A 92 13.72 -5.28 14.49
N ARG A 93 14.25 -4.18 15.05
CA ARG A 93 13.69 -3.51 16.26
C ARG A 93 12.46 -2.67 15.94
N GLY A 94 12.31 -2.31 14.67
CA GLY A 94 11.24 -1.47 14.15
C GLY A 94 11.47 0.02 14.39
N PHE A 95 10.74 0.85 13.66
CA PHE A 95 10.90 2.30 13.65
C PHE A 95 9.88 3.00 14.56
N ILE A 96 10.34 3.99 15.32
CA ILE A 96 9.51 4.83 16.22
C ILE A 96 9.25 6.22 15.65
N ASP A 97 10.03 6.63 14.66
CA ASP A 97 9.87 7.86 13.88
C ASP A 97 10.53 7.64 12.51
N VAL A 98 10.39 8.59 11.58
CA VAL A 98 10.94 8.54 10.22
C VAL A 98 12.46 8.32 10.26
N GLY A 99 12.90 7.13 9.84
CA GLY A 99 14.32 6.75 9.83
C GLY A 99 14.93 6.48 11.21
N LEU A 100 14.15 6.59 12.30
CA LEU A 100 14.62 6.38 13.66
C LEU A 100 14.22 5.00 14.18
N GLU A 101 15.19 4.09 14.25
CA GLU A 101 14.98 2.76 14.81
C GLU A 101 14.81 2.80 16.35
N ASN A 102 13.95 1.92 16.87
CA ASN A 102 13.75 1.74 18.30
C ASN A 102 15.06 1.31 18.99
N SER A 103 15.46 2.06 20.01
CA SER A 103 16.66 1.83 20.81
C SER A 103 16.36 1.56 22.30
N ASP A 104 15.09 1.33 22.63
CA ASP A 104 14.67 1.00 23.98
C ASP A 104 15.30 -0.31 24.47
N THR A 105 15.58 -0.35 25.78
CA THR A 105 16.19 -1.53 26.42
C THR A 105 15.41 -2.82 26.25
N SER A 106 14.09 -2.75 26.03
CA SER A 106 13.22 -3.91 25.80
C SER A 106 13.46 -4.62 24.47
N VAL A 107 14.03 -3.94 23.47
CA VAL A 107 14.22 -4.47 22.11
C VAL A 107 15.69 -4.60 21.71
N LEU A 108 16.65 -4.34 22.62
CA LEU A 108 18.08 -4.38 22.31
C LEU A 108 18.57 -5.76 21.87
N ASP A 109 17.92 -6.83 22.35
CA ASP A 109 18.22 -8.21 21.95
C ASP A 109 17.79 -8.52 20.50
N TYR A 110 16.95 -7.68 19.89
CA TYR A 110 16.58 -7.80 18.49
C TYR A 110 17.67 -7.22 17.59
N PRO A 111 17.92 -7.83 16.42
CA PRO A 111 18.88 -7.30 15.47
C PRO A 111 18.44 -5.92 14.99
N SER A 112 19.39 -4.98 14.86
CA SER A 112 19.12 -3.70 14.22
C SER A 112 18.94 -3.88 12.71
N ALA A 113 17.97 -3.19 12.11
CA ALA A 113 17.81 -3.07 10.67
C ALA A 113 19.08 -2.50 10.02
N PHE A 114 19.68 -1.49 10.65
CA PHE A 114 20.92 -0.84 10.22
C PHE A 114 22.18 -1.70 10.37
N GLU A 115 22.13 -2.74 11.19
CA GLU A 115 23.21 -3.73 11.30
C GLU A 115 22.98 -4.95 10.41
N THR A 116 21.78 -5.07 9.81
CA THR A 116 21.38 -6.20 8.98
C THR A 116 21.11 -5.79 7.54
N TYR A 117 19.85 -5.63 7.15
CA TYR A 117 19.47 -5.45 5.75
C TYR A 117 19.67 -4.00 5.29
N LEU A 118 19.46 -2.99 6.15
CA LEU A 118 19.77 -1.58 5.85
C LEU A 118 21.24 -1.22 6.14
N LYS A 119 22.11 -2.21 6.24
CA LYS A 119 23.53 -1.95 6.47
C LYS A 119 24.10 -1.12 5.31
N ASP A 120 24.84 -0.07 5.68
CA ASP A 120 25.49 0.87 4.77
C ASP A 120 24.51 1.69 3.90
N VAL A 121 23.22 1.74 4.25
CA VAL A 121 22.24 2.60 3.59
C VAL A 121 22.30 4.00 4.20
N ASP A 122 22.49 5.01 3.35
CA ASP A 122 22.33 6.41 3.72
C ASP A 122 20.86 6.80 3.60
N ILE A 123 20.18 6.84 4.74
CA ILE A 123 18.75 7.07 4.81
C ILE A 123 18.36 8.47 4.32
N ASP A 124 19.21 9.46 4.56
CA ASP A 124 18.95 10.84 4.15
C ASP A 124 19.06 11.03 2.63
N ALA A 125 19.66 10.05 1.93
CA ALA A 125 19.81 10.05 0.48
C ALA A 125 18.62 9.38 -0.25
N ILE A 126 17.64 8.82 0.47
CA ILE A 126 16.48 8.17 -0.16
C ILE A 126 15.60 9.23 -0.83
N GLU A 127 15.56 9.24 -2.16
CA GLU A 127 14.80 10.20 -2.94
C GLU A 127 13.27 9.97 -2.87
N PRO A 128 12.45 11.04 -2.91
CA PRO A 128 11.01 10.91 -3.02
C PRO A 128 10.53 10.12 -4.24
N ILE A 129 9.34 9.54 -4.16
CA ILE A 129 8.72 8.89 -5.32
C ILE A 129 8.27 9.94 -6.35
N GLU A 130 7.89 11.13 -5.90
CA GLU A 130 7.38 12.20 -6.76
C GLU A 130 8.43 12.76 -7.73
N SER A 131 9.73 12.61 -7.45
CA SER A 131 10.79 13.09 -8.34
C SER A 131 10.82 12.37 -9.69
N ASP A 132 10.27 11.16 -9.76
CA ASP A 132 10.20 10.37 -11.00
C ASP A 132 9.02 10.76 -11.89
N ILE A 133 8.02 11.42 -11.31
CA ILE A 133 6.90 11.95 -12.07
C ILE A 133 7.41 13.22 -12.76
N GLN A 134 8.02 13.04 -13.93
CA GLN A 134 8.17 14.15 -14.87
C GLN A 134 6.77 14.65 -15.17
N THR A 135 6.35 15.73 -14.51
CA THR A 135 5.18 16.50 -14.94
C THR A 135 5.38 16.75 -16.42
N PRO A 136 4.47 16.28 -17.30
CA PRO A 136 4.54 16.62 -18.72
C PRO A 136 4.74 18.12 -18.80
N SER A 137 5.87 18.57 -19.36
CA SER A 137 6.16 20.00 -19.46
C SER A 137 4.94 20.68 -20.07
N ASP A 138 4.44 21.74 -19.41
CA ASP A 138 3.27 22.52 -19.83
C ASP A 138 3.34 23.06 -21.28
N ASP A 139 4.46 22.85 -21.97
CA ASP A 139 4.67 23.09 -23.39
C ASP A 139 3.81 22.19 -24.33
N ILE A 140 3.00 21.25 -23.81
CA ILE A 140 2.00 20.49 -24.60
C ILE A 140 0.57 20.88 -24.21
N VAL A 141 0.28 22.17 -24.05
CA VAL A 141 -1.12 22.63 -23.93
C VAL A 141 -1.35 23.87 -24.78
N ASP A 142 -1.40 23.70 -26.10
CA ASP A 142 -1.97 24.75 -26.98
C ASP A 142 -2.50 24.20 -28.32
N ASN A 143 -3.13 23.01 -28.33
CA ASN A 143 -3.81 22.53 -29.54
C ASN A 143 -5.03 21.62 -29.34
N TYR A 144 -5.59 21.51 -28.13
CA TYR A 144 -6.94 20.98 -28.01
C TYR A 144 -7.94 22.07 -28.40
N ILE A 145 -8.25 22.04 -29.70
CA ILE A 145 -9.38 22.72 -30.34
C ILE A 145 -10.59 22.61 -29.41
N TYR A 146 -11.05 23.78 -28.94
CA TYR A 146 -12.36 23.99 -28.35
C TYR A 146 -13.41 23.50 -29.37
N GLY A 147 -13.80 22.24 -29.27
CA GLY A 147 -14.97 21.73 -29.97
C GLY A 147 -16.19 22.35 -29.29
N ASP A 148 -16.96 23.12 -30.06
CA ASP A 148 -18.28 23.65 -29.68
C ASP A 148 -19.09 22.56 -28.97
N TYR A 149 -19.15 22.63 -27.64
CA TYR A 149 -20.18 21.92 -26.91
C TYR A 149 -21.47 22.71 -27.12
N PRO A 150 -22.56 22.07 -27.56
CA PRO A 150 -23.84 22.73 -27.62
C PRO A 150 -24.24 23.16 -26.20
N GLU A 151 -24.31 24.48 -26.00
CA GLU A 151 -25.20 25.10 -25.03
C GLU A 151 -26.59 24.45 -25.19
N ASP A 152 -27.27 24.23 -24.06
CA ASP A 152 -28.66 23.73 -23.97
C ASP A 152 -28.80 22.22 -23.68
N GLY A 153 -28.45 21.85 -22.45
CA GLY A 153 -28.96 20.65 -21.80
C GLY A 153 -29.32 20.96 -20.35
N ASP A 154 -30.62 21.09 -20.07
CA ASP A 154 -31.19 21.19 -18.73
C ASP A 154 -30.67 20.05 -17.84
N TYR A 155 -29.76 20.37 -16.92
CA TYR A 155 -29.40 19.46 -15.84
C TYR A 155 -30.51 19.49 -14.78
N PRO A 156 -31.08 18.34 -14.39
CA PRO A 156 -32.03 18.30 -13.29
C PRO A 156 -31.34 18.73 -11.99
N GLU A 157 -31.95 19.68 -11.28
CA GLU A 157 -31.61 20.05 -9.90
C GLU A 157 -31.71 18.80 -9.01
N ASP A 158 -30.57 18.16 -8.74
CA ASP A 158 -30.52 17.11 -7.72
C ASP A 158 -30.39 17.77 -6.34
N ASN A 159 -31.37 17.48 -5.49
CA ASN A 159 -31.50 18.01 -4.15
C ASN A 159 -30.34 17.52 -3.29
N THR A 160 -29.46 18.46 -2.94
CA THR A 160 -28.40 18.25 -1.96
C THR A 160 -28.99 18.10 -0.56
N ASP A 161 -29.35 16.87 -0.18
CA ASP A 161 -29.45 16.49 1.23
C ASP A 161 -28.02 16.22 1.74
N THR A 162 -27.33 17.31 2.09
CA THR A 162 -26.02 17.30 2.75
C THR A 162 -26.19 16.78 4.18
N SER A 163 -26.30 15.46 4.31
CA SER A 163 -26.02 14.77 5.56
C SER A 163 -24.51 14.85 5.83
N VAL A 164 -24.14 15.94 6.49
CA VAL A 164 -22.82 16.12 7.10
C VAL A 164 -22.53 14.88 7.95
N LEU A 165 -21.55 14.09 7.50
CA LEU A 165 -20.92 13.02 8.27
C LEU A 165 -20.35 13.64 9.55
N ASN A 166 -21.14 13.60 10.61
CA ASN A 166 -20.71 13.84 11.97
C ASN A 166 -19.92 12.60 12.41
N CYS A 167 -18.64 12.53 12.05
CA CYS A 167 -17.70 11.58 12.65
C CYS A 167 -17.44 12.00 14.10
N HIS A 168 -18.32 11.54 15.00
CA HIS A 168 -18.15 11.65 16.44
C HIS A 168 -17.04 10.67 16.87
N PHE A 169 -15.84 11.20 17.08
CA PHE A 169 -14.70 10.45 17.60
C PHE A 169 -14.74 10.47 19.13
N GLU A 170 -15.35 9.44 19.74
CA GLU A 170 -15.22 9.18 21.18
C GLU A 170 -13.93 8.38 21.44
N GLY A 171 -12.80 9.08 21.46
CA GLY A 171 -11.52 8.52 21.90
C GLY A 171 -11.48 8.35 23.42
N GLY A 172 -11.83 7.16 23.91
CA GLY A 172 -11.58 6.73 25.28
C GLY A 172 -10.16 6.22 25.44
N TYR A 173 -9.33 6.95 26.19
CA TYR A 173 -8.05 6.45 26.68
C TYR A 173 -8.31 5.46 27.83
N ASN A 174 -7.92 4.20 27.64
CA ASN A 174 -7.75 3.28 28.75
C ASN A 174 -6.28 3.33 29.18
N ASP A 175 -6.03 3.98 30.31
CA ASP A 175 -4.78 3.86 31.05
C ASP A 175 -4.67 2.42 31.61
N PHE A 176 -3.63 1.70 31.20
CA PHE A 176 -3.14 0.49 31.88
C PHE A 176 -1.63 0.55 32.03
#